data_AF-A0A453QM63-F1
#
_entry.id   AF-A0A453QM63-F1
#
_cell.length_a   1.000
_cell.length_b   1.000
_cell.length_c   1.000
_cell.angle_alpha   90.00
_cell.angle_beta   90.00
_cell.angle_gamma   90.00
#
_symmetry.space_group_name_H-M   'P 1'
#
loop_
_entity.id
_entity.type
_entity.pdbx_description
1 polymer ?
#
loop_
_entity_poly.entity_id
_entity_poly.type
_entity_poly.pdbx_seq_one_letter_code
_entity_poly.pdbx_strand_id
1 'polypeptide(L)'
;MGAVYRPDWSSDCTLLVCAFANTPKFRQVQSENGTIVAKEWISESHSQRKLVDIEPYLMHAGNPWRKNKEPAESSQDQKKPRKEHERQLEKTHAKTPPSAATKAGHSGAINKQFSPSKIKQWAMDDFAKTISWLESQEEKPEPNELKAIAAEGVITCLQDAIESLEQGNDISGVAEQWSFVPHVVDELVRLDGEGSSLSKEQLAQLATKCKKIYQAEFAQMDSGGKKGNERPGKTGADDAQYDSDDTIEMTEEEIDLACRQFSGISS
;
A
#
# COMPACT_ATOMS: atom_id res chain seq x y z
N MET A 1 5.71 -8.66 -36.05
CA MET A 1 6.62 -7.51 -35.81
C MET A 1 8.07 -7.92 -35.56
N GLY A 2 8.47 -9.17 -35.87
CA GLY A 2 9.86 -9.64 -35.68
C GLY A 2 10.24 -10.03 -34.26
N ALA A 3 9.38 -9.83 -33.27
CA ALA A 3 9.57 -10.32 -31.90
C ALA A 3 9.16 -11.79 -31.76
N VAL A 4 9.77 -12.48 -30.79
CA VAL A 4 9.42 -13.86 -30.39
C VAL A 4 8.50 -13.79 -29.18
N TYR A 5 7.34 -14.45 -29.25
CA TYR A 5 6.40 -14.54 -28.14
C TYR A 5 6.68 -15.80 -27.31
N ARG A 6 6.64 -15.65 -25.98
CA ARG A 6 6.71 -16.77 -25.03
C ARG A 6 5.51 -16.72 -24.07
N PRO A 7 4.83 -17.87 -23.84
CA PRO A 7 3.73 -17.95 -22.89
C PRO A 7 4.19 -17.88 -21.44
N ASP A 8 5.42 -18.30 -21.14
CA ASP A 8 6.04 -18.25 -19.80
C ASP A 8 7.20 -17.25 -19.79
N TRP A 9 7.52 -16.73 -18.61
CA TRP A 9 8.67 -15.85 -18.46
C TRP A 9 9.94 -16.68 -18.24
N SER A 10 11.01 -16.30 -18.95
CA SER A 10 12.32 -16.97 -18.92
C SER A 10 13.42 -15.94 -19.18
N SER A 11 14.67 -16.32 -18.93
CA SER A 11 15.83 -15.42 -19.02
C SER A 11 16.12 -14.87 -20.44
N ASP A 12 15.50 -15.43 -21.47
CA ASP A 12 15.57 -14.95 -22.86
C ASP A 12 14.47 -13.93 -23.20
N CYS A 13 13.49 -13.73 -22.32
CA CYS A 13 12.46 -12.71 -22.46
C CYS A 13 13.03 -11.31 -22.16
N THR A 14 12.62 -10.32 -22.95
CA THR A 14 13.11 -8.93 -22.83
C THR A 14 12.08 -7.98 -22.23
N LEU A 15 10.80 -8.24 -22.49
CA LEU A 15 9.67 -7.39 -22.10
C LEU A 15 8.46 -8.25 -21.78
N LEU A 16 7.79 -7.94 -20.67
CA LEU A 16 6.45 -8.43 -20.42
C LEU A 16 5.45 -7.37 -20.89
N VAL A 17 4.56 -7.75 -21.79
CA VAL A 17 3.38 -6.95 -22.12
C VAL A 17 2.25 -7.37 -21.19
N CYS A 18 1.79 -6.46 -20.34
CA CYS A 18 0.76 -6.72 -19.35
C CYS A 18 -0.48 -5.85 -19.59
N ALA A 19 -1.67 -6.42 -19.36
CA ALA A 19 -2.93 -5.68 -19.45
C ALA A 19 -3.32 -5.03 -18.11
N PHE A 20 -2.87 -5.58 -16.99
CA PHE A 20 -3.25 -5.17 -15.64
C PHE A 20 -2.04 -5.24 -14.71
N ALA A 21 -1.93 -4.28 -13.79
CA ALA A 21 -0.90 -4.33 -12.75
C ALA A 21 -1.17 -5.49 -11.78
N ASN A 22 -0.14 -5.92 -11.04
CA ASN A 22 -0.25 -6.87 -9.93
C ASN A 22 -0.77 -8.29 -10.27
N THR A 23 -0.72 -8.72 -11.53
CA THR A 23 -0.95 -10.13 -11.87
C THR A 23 0.17 -11.02 -11.31
N PRO A 24 -0.05 -12.34 -11.08
CA PRO A 24 1.02 -13.24 -10.64
C PRO A 24 2.25 -13.19 -11.53
N LYS A 25 2.03 -13.08 -12.86
CA LYS A 25 3.11 -12.95 -13.84
C LYS A 25 3.81 -11.59 -13.79
N PHE A 26 3.09 -10.52 -13.47
CA PHE A 26 3.70 -9.21 -13.22
C PHE A 26 4.69 -9.30 -12.05
N ARG A 27 4.25 -9.86 -10.92
CA ARG A 27 5.09 -10.02 -9.72
C ARG A 27 6.30 -10.91 -9.97
N GLN A 28 6.12 -12.00 -10.73
CA GLN A 28 7.24 -12.85 -11.15
C GLN A 28 8.28 -12.03 -11.92
N VAL A 29 7.88 -11.32 -12.98
CA VAL A 29 8.81 -10.55 -13.82
C VAL A 29 9.45 -9.41 -13.05
N GLN A 30 8.71 -8.75 -12.16
CA GLN A 30 9.23 -7.73 -11.26
C GLN A 30 10.32 -8.29 -10.33
N SER A 31 10.10 -9.47 -9.73
CA SER A 31 11.09 -10.14 -8.87
C SER A 31 12.36 -10.55 -9.62
N GLU A 32 12.22 -10.87 -10.92
CA GLU A 32 13.33 -11.18 -11.82
C GLU A 32 13.94 -9.91 -12.46
N ASN A 33 13.54 -8.73 -11.96
CA ASN A 33 13.98 -7.41 -12.42
C ASN A 33 13.76 -7.23 -13.95
N GLY A 34 12.67 -7.72 -14.50
CA GLY A 34 12.33 -7.61 -15.93
C GLY A 34 11.54 -6.34 -16.26
N THR A 35 11.63 -5.83 -17.49
CA THR A 35 10.87 -4.65 -17.91
C THR A 35 9.42 -5.02 -18.26
N ILE A 36 8.45 -4.27 -17.75
CA ILE A 36 7.01 -4.50 -17.96
C ILE A 36 6.36 -3.27 -18.61
N VAL A 37 5.59 -3.49 -19.68
CA VAL A 37 4.87 -2.45 -20.43
C VAL A 37 3.38 -2.76 -20.57
N ALA A 38 2.58 -1.72 -20.72
CA ALA A 38 1.15 -1.82 -20.96
C ALA A 38 0.83 -2.38 -22.35
N LYS A 39 -0.33 -3.05 -22.49
CA LYS A 39 -0.81 -3.59 -23.78
C LYS A 39 -0.89 -2.55 -24.91
N GLU A 40 -1.08 -1.28 -24.58
CA GLU A 40 -1.20 -0.21 -25.58
C GLU A 40 0.09 -0.03 -26.39
N TRP A 41 1.25 -0.37 -25.81
CA TRP A 41 2.53 -0.29 -26.53
C TRP A 41 2.56 -1.20 -27.75
N ILE A 42 2.12 -2.46 -27.62
CA ILE A 42 2.15 -3.41 -28.73
C ILE A 42 1.09 -3.04 -29.78
N SER A 43 -0.06 -2.52 -29.35
CA SER A 43 -1.10 -1.99 -30.24
C SER A 43 -0.60 -0.81 -31.08
N GLU A 44 0.05 0.16 -30.44
CA GLU A 44 0.58 1.36 -31.09
C GLU A 44 1.75 1.02 -32.02
N SER A 45 2.69 0.19 -31.56
CA SER A 45 3.82 -0.26 -32.36
C SER A 45 3.37 -1.04 -33.60
N HIS A 46 2.29 -1.83 -33.47
CA HIS A 46 1.67 -2.49 -34.62
C HIS A 46 1.05 -1.46 -35.58
N SER A 47 0.28 -0.49 -35.07
CA SER A 47 -0.37 0.56 -35.86
C SER A 47 0.62 1.38 -36.68
N GLN A 48 1.70 1.86 -36.04
CA GLN A 48 2.73 2.68 -36.68
C GLN A 48 3.72 1.88 -37.54
N ARG A 49 3.66 0.54 -37.52
CA ARG A 49 4.65 -0.35 -38.16
C ARG A 49 6.10 -0.04 -37.74
N LYS A 50 6.28 0.54 -36.55
CA LYS A 50 7.55 1.00 -36.00
C LYS A 50 7.66 0.53 -34.55
N LEU A 51 8.88 0.28 -34.12
CA LEU A 51 9.18 0.06 -32.72
C LEU A 51 9.14 1.41 -31.98
N VAL A 52 8.02 1.68 -31.31
CA VAL A 52 7.79 2.92 -30.55
C VAL A 52 8.49 2.85 -29.19
N ASP A 53 8.74 4.01 -28.60
CA ASP A 53 9.40 4.09 -27.30
C ASP A 53 8.53 3.43 -26.21
N ILE A 54 9.20 2.72 -25.30
CA ILE A 54 8.52 1.98 -24.23
C ILE A 54 8.19 2.85 -23.02
N GLU A 55 8.90 3.97 -22.85
CA GLU A 55 8.82 4.84 -21.66
C GLU A 55 7.39 5.32 -21.36
N PRO A 56 6.58 5.76 -22.35
CA PRO A 56 5.21 6.22 -22.08
C PRO A 56 4.25 5.10 -21.63
N TYR A 57 4.66 3.84 -21.80
CA TYR A 57 3.84 2.65 -21.56
C TYR A 57 4.42 1.79 -20.44
N LEU A 58 5.43 2.28 -19.74
CA LEU A 58 6.15 1.52 -18.73
C LEU A 58 5.26 1.32 -17.49
N MET A 59 5.08 0.06 -17.10
CA MET A 59 4.41 -0.28 -15.85
C MET A 59 5.43 -0.61 -14.75
N HIS A 60 6.60 -1.12 -15.14
CA HIS A 60 7.72 -1.34 -14.23
C HIS A 60 9.05 -1.25 -15.00
N ALA A 61 9.97 -0.45 -14.47
CA ALA A 61 11.31 -0.28 -14.99
C ALA A 61 12.22 -1.37 -14.42
N GLY A 62 12.55 -2.37 -15.23
CA GLY A 62 13.49 -3.42 -14.86
C GLY A 62 14.81 -3.31 -15.63
N ASN A 63 15.40 -4.47 -15.90
CA ASN A 63 16.59 -4.62 -16.72
C ASN A 63 16.37 -4.01 -18.10
N PRO A 64 17.39 -3.38 -18.69
CA PRO A 64 17.31 -2.82 -20.03
C PRO A 64 16.81 -3.88 -21.02
N TRP A 65 15.63 -3.64 -21.60
CA TRP A 65 15.04 -4.54 -22.60
C TRP A 65 15.89 -4.68 -23.87
N ARG A 66 16.88 -3.80 -24.04
CA ARG A 66 17.93 -3.91 -25.06
C ARG A 66 19.29 -4.05 -24.39
N LYS A 67 19.99 -5.12 -24.75
CA LYS A 67 21.45 -5.18 -24.62
C LYS A 67 22.01 -4.22 -25.66
N ASN A 68 22.67 -3.13 -25.25
CA ASN A 68 23.26 -2.17 -26.15
C ASN A 68 24.09 -2.89 -27.24
N LYS A 69 23.55 -2.95 -28.45
CA LYS A 69 24.35 -2.80 -29.66
C LYS A 69 24.12 -1.37 -30.10
N GLU A 70 25.10 -0.53 -29.78
CA GLU A 70 25.37 0.73 -30.48
C GLU A 70 24.94 0.62 -31.95
N PRO A 71 24.03 1.47 -32.45
CA PRO A 71 24.17 1.99 -33.78
C PRO A 71 25.25 3.06 -33.72
N ALA A 72 26.44 2.68 -34.21
CA ALA A 72 27.50 3.61 -34.54
C ALA A 72 26.98 4.78 -35.39
N GLU A 73 27.45 5.98 -35.03
CA GLU A 73 27.67 7.17 -35.87
C GLU A 73 26.42 7.84 -36.49
N SER A 74 26.16 9.11 -36.17
CA SER A 74 26.96 10.19 -36.75
C SER A 74 27.45 11.21 -35.72
N SER A 75 28.78 11.22 -35.58
CA SER A 75 29.59 12.29 -34.99
C SER A 75 29.38 13.64 -35.70
N GLN A 76 29.22 14.71 -34.92
CA GLN A 76 30.06 15.90 -35.13
C GLN A 76 30.35 16.60 -33.81
N ASP A 77 31.55 16.28 -33.33
CA ASP A 77 32.37 17.01 -32.36
C ASP A 77 32.61 18.47 -32.83
N GLN A 78 32.55 19.45 -31.90
CA GLN A 78 33.74 20.25 -31.56
C GLN A 78 33.53 21.19 -30.35
N LYS A 79 34.34 20.91 -29.32
CA LYS A 79 35.20 21.83 -28.53
C LYS A 79 34.62 22.91 -27.59
N LYS A 80 34.89 22.69 -26.29
CA LYS A 80 35.06 23.65 -25.16
C LYS A 80 36.22 24.67 -25.39
N PRO A 81 36.68 25.52 -24.43
CA PRO A 81 36.13 26.08 -23.17
C PRO A 81 36.38 27.61 -22.97
N ARG A 82 36.00 28.13 -21.78
CA ARG A 82 36.80 29.05 -20.90
C ARG A 82 36.26 30.50 -20.74
N LYS A 83 35.85 30.89 -19.52
CA LYS A 83 36.64 31.75 -18.61
C LYS A 83 35.91 32.14 -17.30
N GLU A 84 36.67 31.99 -16.24
CA GLU A 84 36.61 32.52 -14.89
C GLU A 84 36.70 34.05 -14.85
N HIS A 85 35.87 34.70 -14.04
CA HIS A 85 36.06 36.09 -13.62
C HIS A 85 35.61 36.26 -12.16
N GLU A 86 36.58 36.17 -11.26
CA GLU A 86 36.51 36.70 -9.90
C GLU A 86 36.88 38.20 -9.96
N ARG A 87 36.04 39.08 -9.38
CA ARG A 87 36.46 40.28 -8.62
C ARG A 87 35.27 41.00 -8.00
N GLN A 88 35.58 41.65 -6.89
CA GLN A 88 34.78 41.98 -5.71
C GLN A 88 34.64 43.51 -5.55
N LEU A 89 33.65 43.96 -4.74
CA LEU A 89 33.54 45.27 -4.03
C LEU A 89 33.04 46.47 -4.89
N GLU A 90 32.14 47.39 -4.50
CA GLU A 90 31.34 47.69 -3.29
C GLU A 90 30.22 48.74 -3.59
N LYS A 91 29.13 48.73 -2.78
CA LYS A 91 28.21 49.82 -2.34
C LYS A 91 27.58 50.77 -3.39
N THR A 92 26.25 51.03 -3.39
CA THR A 92 25.53 51.74 -2.31
C THR A 92 23.99 51.66 -2.48
N HIS A 93 23.29 51.26 -1.41
CA HIS A 93 21.92 51.57 -0.94
C HIS A 93 20.70 51.76 -1.88
N ALA A 94 19.71 50.87 -1.74
CA ALA A 94 18.29 51.24 -1.53
C ALA A 94 17.50 50.15 -0.77
N LYS A 95 17.22 50.45 0.51
CA LYS A 95 16.15 50.05 1.45
C LYS A 95 15.12 48.94 1.08
N THR A 96 15.17 47.85 1.88
CA THR A 96 14.10 46.98 2.49
C THR A 96 13.13 46.12 1.61
N PRO A 97 12.54 45.01 2.13
CA PRO A 97 12.94 44.04 3.17
C PRO A 97 13.02 42.57 2.62
N PRO A 98 13.48 41.57 3.42
CA PRO A 98 13.62 40.19 2.96
C PRO A 98 12.26 39.52 2.74
N SER A 99 12.02 39.01 1.53
CA SER A 99 10.90 38.10 1.27
C SER A 99 11.22 36.72 1.84
N ALA A 100 11.19 36.64 3.17
CA ALA A 100 11.00 35.39 3.90
C ALA A 100 9.50 35.08 3.91
N ALA A 101 8.95 34.69 2.76
CA ALA A 101 7.54 34.33 2.64
C ALA A 101 7.34 33.31 1.52
N THR A 102 7.80 32.08 1.74
CA THR A 102 7.34 30.92 0.94
C THR A 102 7.14 29.64 1.76
N LYS A 103 7.59 29.60 3.03
CA LYS A 103 7.32 28.48 3.95
C LYS A 103 5.92 28.47 4.57
N ALA A 104 5.23 29.62 4.65
CA ALA A 104 3.93 29.71 5.33
C ALA A 104 2.76 29.13 4.51
N GLY A 105 2.82 29.19 3.18
CA GLY A 105 1.73 28.71 2.30
C GLY A 105 1.65 27.18 2.22
N HIS A 106 2.78 26.49 2.18
CA HIS A 106 2.85 25.03 2.07
C HIS A 106 2.46 24.32 3.38
N SER A 107 2.85 24.87 4.53
CA SER A 107 2.46 24.32 5.85
C SER A 107 0.95 24.38 6.07
N GLY A 108 0.27 25.44 5.61
CA GLY A 108 -1.19 25.56 5.70
C GLY A 108 -1.94 24.54 4.83
N ALA A 109 -1.40 24.20 3.65
CA ALA A 109 -1.99 23.21 2.76
C ALA A 109 -1.85 21.78 3.31
N ILE A 110 -0.69 21.42 3.86
CA ILE A 110 -0.46 20.10 4.48
C ILE A 110 -1.34 19.92 5.71
N ASN A 111 -1.45 20.93 6.59
CA ASN A 111 -2.35 20.86 7.75
C ASN A 111 -3.83 20.74 7.36
N LYS A 112 -4.24 21.29 6.22
CA LYS A 112 -5.61 21.12 5.69
C LYS A 112 -5.83 19.70 5.15
N GLN A 113 -4.84 19.14 4.44
CA GLN A 113 -4.91 17.78 3.91
C GLN A 113 -4.90 16.72 5.03
N PHE A 114 -4.08 16.91 6.05
CA PHE A 114 -3.97 16.04 7.22
C PHE A 114 -4.83 16.53 8.39
N SER A 115 -5.99 17.11 8.09
CA SER A 115 -6.94 17.50 9.13
C SER A 115 -7.56 16.24 9.77
N PRO A 116 -7.82 16.24 11.09
CA PRO A 116 -8.32 15.05 11.77
C PRO A 116 -9.62 14.49 11.18
N SER A 117 -10.54 15.35 10.74
CA SER A 117 -11.78 14.93 10.07
C SER A 117 -11.53 14.22 8.76
N LYS A 118 -10.56 14.67 7.97
CA LYS A 118 -10.17 14.03 6.71
C LYS A 118 -9.47 12.70 6.93
N ILE A 119 -8.58 12.62 7.91
CA ILE A 119 -7.90 11.38 8.28
C ILE A 119 -8.90 10.33 8.79
N LYS A 120 -9.91 10.74 9.58
CA LYS A 120 -11.01 9.85 9.99
C LYS A 120 -11.77 9.29 8.79
N GLN A 121 -12.10 10.15 7.82
CA GLN A 121 -12.75 9.71 6.59
C GLN A 121 -11.89 8.70 5.83
N TRP A 122 -10.59 8.98 5.69
CA TRP A 122 -9.66 8.04 5.06
C TRP A 122 -9.57 6.72 5.80
N ALA A 123 -9.58 6.71 7.14
CA ALA A 123 -9.60 5.48 7.91
C ALA A 123 -10.83 4.62 7.58
N MET A 124 -12.02 5.23 7.51
CA MET A 124 -13.25 4.53 7.14
C MET A 124 -13.21 4.01 5.69
N ASP A 125 -12.74 4.84 4.76
CA ASP A 125 -12.66 4.49 3.34
C ASP A 125 -11.64 3.36 3.12
N ASP A 126 -10.46 3.44 3.75
CA ASP A 126 -9.42 2.42 3.68
C ASP A 126 -9.89 1.10 4.28
N PHE A 127 -10.57 1.16 5.42
CA PHE A 127 -11.14 -0.01 6.05
C PHE A 127 -12.16 -0.71 5.14
N ALA A 128 -13.10 0.04 4.58
CA ALA A 128 -14.10 -0.50 3.67
C ALA A 128 -13.48 -1.08 2.39
N LYS A 129 -12.49 -0.39 1.80
CA LYS A 129 -11.77 -0.89 0.63
C LYS A 129 -10.96 -2.15 0.95
N THR A 130 -10.32 -2.21 2.11
CA THR A 130 -9.55 -3.38 2.55
C THR A 130 -10.46 -4.59 2.77
N ILE A 131 -11.63 -4.39 3.40
CA ILE A 131 -12.66 -5.42 3.53
C ILE A 131 -13.08 -5.94 2.15
N SER A 132 -13.44 -5.03 1.24
CA SER A 132 -13.87 -5.42 -0.12
C SER A 132 -12.77 -6.16 -0.90
N TRP A 133 -11.50 -5.77 -0.70
CA TRP A 133 -10.35 -6.45 -1.28
C TRP A 133 -10.17 -7.86 -0.71
N LEU A 134 -10.28 -8.04 0.61
CA LEU A 134 -10.21 -9.35 1.28
C LEU A 134 -11.35 -10.28 0.85
N GLU A 135 -12.57 -9.76 0.74
CA GLU A 135 -13.74 -10.52 0.29
C GLU A 135 -13.60 -11.01 -1.17
N SER A 136 -12.79 -10.34 -1.96
CA SER A 136 -12.55 -10.68 -3.37
C SER A 136 -11.43 -11.71 -3.57
N GLN A 137 -10.75 -12.14 -2.51
CA GLN A 137 -9.71 -13.17 -2.60
C GLN A 137 -10.32 -14.58 -2.66
N GLU A 138 -9.69 -15.50 -3.40
CA GLU A 138 -10.14 -16.90 -3.53
C GLU A 138 -10.12 -17.64 -2.18
N GLU A 139 -9.11 -17.34 -1.35
CA GLU A 139 -9.02 -17.74 0.04
C GLU A 139 -9.36 -16.53 0.92
N LYS A 140 -10.52 -16.59 1.58
CA LYS A 140 -11.02 -15.50 2.42
C LYS A 140 -10.92 -15.85 3.90
N PRO A 141 -10.57 -14.89 4.76
CA PRO A 141 -10.68 -15.07 6.19
C PRO A 141 -12.12 -15.34 6.62
N GLU A 142 -12.29 -15.93 7.81
CA GLU A 142 -13.60 -16.10 8.41
C GLU A 142 -14.32 -14.74 8.55
N PRO A 143 -15.64 -14.65 8.28
CA PRO A 143 -16.36 -13.36 8.30
C PRO A 143 -16.24 -12.58 9.61
N ASN A 144 -16.03 -13.29 10.72
CA ASN A 144 -15.87 -12.71 12.05
C ASN A 144 -14.47 -12.10 12.27
N GLU A 145 -13.46 -12.58 11.56
CA GLU A 145 -12.07 -12.11 11.68
C GLU A 145 -11.73 -11.10 10.58
N LEU A 146 -12.48 -11.09 9.47
CA LEU A 146 -12.23 -10.25 8.30
C LEU A 146 -12.06 -8.77 8.66
N LYS A 147 -12.91 -8.25 9.57
CA LYS A 147 -12.81 -6.88 10.06
C LYS A 147 -11.53 -6.63 10.86
N ALA A 148 -11.16 -7.55 11.75
CA ALA A 148 -9.96 -7.43 12.55
C ALA A 148 -8.70 -7.47 11.66
N ILE A 149 -8.66 -8.41 10.71
CA ILE A 149 -7.57 -8.55 9.74
C ILE A 149 -7.46 -7.32 8.84
N ALA A 150 -8.59 -6.76 8.39
CA ALA A 150 -8.59 -5.53 7.60
C ALA A 150 -8.01 -4.34 8.40
N ALA A 151 -8.45 -4.17 9.64
CA ALA A 151 -7.93 -3.11 10.51
C ALA A 151 -6.43 -3.30 10.78
N GLU A 152 -6.01 -4.52 11.13
CA GLU A 152 -4.61 -4.85 11.40
C GLU A 152 -3.73 -4.61 10.17
N GLY A 153 -4.14 -5.08 8.99
CA GLY A 153 -3.40 -4.88 7.75
C GLY A 153 -3.16 -3.40 7.43
N VAL A 154 -4.19 -2.55 7.58
CA VAL A 154 -4.07 -1.11 7.39
C VAL A 154 -3.10 -0.49 8.42
N ILE A 155 -3.22 -0.86 9.69
CA ILE A 155 -2.36 -0.32 10.76
C ILE A 155 -0.89 -0.77 10.61
N THR A 156 -0.66 -1.99 10.18
CA THR A 156 0.69 -2.54 9.95
C THR A 156 1.34 -1.86 8.74
N CYS A 157 0.62 -1.65 7.64
CA CYS A 157 1.13 -0.87 6.51
C CYS A 157 1.56 0.55 6.92
N LEU A 158 0.76 1.23 7.77
CA LEU A 158 1.14 2.53 8.32
C LEU A 158 2.37 2.44 9.24
N GLN A 159 2.53 1.34 9.98
CA GLN A 159 3.69 1.13 10.86
C GLN A 159 4.97 0.96 10.06
N ASP A 160 4.96 0.14 9.01
CA ASP A 160 6.11 -0.05 8.12
C ASP A 160 6.55 1.28 7.48
N ALA A 161 5.58 2.12 7.09
CA ALA A 161 5.87 3.45 6.55
C ALA A 161 6.54 4.37 7.58
N ILE A 162 6.10 4.32 8.85
CA ILE A 162 6.72 5.07 9.95
C ILE A 162 8.16 4.57 10.17
N GLU A 163 8.38 3.26 10.24
CA GLU A 163 9.70 2.69 10.49
C GLU A 163 10.68 3.00 9.35
N SER A 164 10.21 2.93 8.10
CA SER A 164 11.00 3.34 6.94
C SER A 164 11.45 4.81 7.04
N LEU A 165 10.53 5.70 7.41
CA LEU A 165 10.82 7.12 7.61
C LEU A 165 11.80 7.37 8.77
N GLU A 166 11.65 6.67 9.89
CA GLU A 166 12.54 6.78 11.05
C GLU A 166 13.97 6.30 10.71
N GLN A 167 14.09 5.31 9.83
CA GLN A 167 15.38 4.82 9.31
C GLN A 167 15.97 5.76 8.23
N GLY A 168 15.24 6.79 7.80
CA GLY A 168 15.66 7.72 6.77
C GLY A 168 15.51 7.20 5.33
N ASN A 169 14.79 6.09 5.16
CA ASN A 169 14.51 5.50 3.85
C ASN A 169 13.33 6.20 3.15
N ASP A 170 13.14 5.90 1.88
CA ASP A 170 12.00 6.37 1.10
C ASP A 170 10.75 5.52 1.34
N ILE A 171 9.58 6.17 1.36
CA ILE A 171 8.31 5.48 1.63
C ILE A 171 7.83 4.68 0.41
N SER A 172 8.27 5.05 -0.80
CA SER A 172 7.88 4.39 -2.05
C SER A 172 8.09 2.88 -2.00
N GLY A 173 9.22 2.43 -1.46
CA GLY A 173 9.53 1.01 -1.30
C GLY A 173 8.57 0.28 -0.36
N VAL A 174 8.03 0.95 0.67
CA VAL A 174 7.01 0.36 1.55
C VAL A 174 5.70 0.24 0.79
N ALA A 175 5.22 1.29 0.13
CA ALA A 175 3.96 1.26 -0.60
C ALA A 175 3.93 0.14 -1.67
N GLU A 176 5.05 -0.15 -2.31
CA GLU A 176 5.18 -1.22 -3.31
C GLU A 176 5.08 -2.64 -2.74
N GLN A 177 5.40 -2.84 -1.46
CA GLN A 177 5.37 -4.16 -0.81
C GLN A 177 3.95 -4.58 -0.40
N TRP A 178 3.03 -3.64 -0.30
CA TRP A 178 1.69 -3.88 0.21
C TRP A 178 0.69 -4.07 -0.94
N SER A 179 -0.14 -5.12 -0.86
CA SER A 179 -1.20 -5.37 -1.86
C SER A 179 -2.35 -4.36 -1.77
N PHE A 180 -2.51 -3.73 -0.61
CA PHE A 180 -3.42 -2.62 -0.38
C PHE A 180 -2.65 -1.51 0.33
N VAL A 181 -2.66 -0.30 -0.24
CA VAL A 181 -1.96 0.86 0.31
C VAL A 181 -3.00 1.85 0.84
N PRO A 182 -2.97 2.20 2.14
CA PRO A 182 -3.87 3.20 2.72
C PRO A 182 -3.61 4.60 2.17
N HIS A 183 -4.65 5.44 2.08
CA HIS A 183 -4.51 6.80 1.50
C HIS A 183 -3.45 7.65 2.20
N VAL A 184 -3.28 7.48 3.52
CA VAL A 184 -2.23 8.18 4.28
C VAL A 184 -0.85 7.83 3.75
N VAL A 185 -0.60 6.58 3.41
CA VAL A 185 0.71 6.12 2.91
C VAL A 185 0.95 6.66 1.50
N ASP A 186 -0.05 6.60 0.61
CA ASP A 186 0.01 7.23 -0.73
C ASP A 186 0.34 8.73 -0.65
N GLU A 187 -0.32 9.42 0.28
CA GLU A 187 -0.11 10.85 0.49
C GLU A 187 1.29 11.16 1.05
N LEU A 188 1.79 10.31 1.94
CA LEU A 188 3.15 10.42 2.45
C LEU A 188 4.19 10.18 1.36
N VAL A 189 4.00 9.19 0.47
CA VAL A 189 4.87 8.96 -0.71
C VAL A 189 4.93 10.22 -1.58
N ARG A 190 3.78 10.85 -1.82
CA ARG A 190 3.72 12.11 -2.57
C ARG A 190 4.49 13.25 -1.88
N LEU A 191 4.44 13.29 -0.56
CA LEU A 191 5.18 14.27 0.25
C LEU A 191 6.66 13.90 0.47
N ASP A 192 7.11 12.72 0.08
CA ASP A 192 8.48 12.25 0.24
C ASP A 192 9.33 12.46 -1.02
N GLY A 193 8.69 12.77 -2.16
CA GLY A 193 9.37 12.99 -3.44
C GLY A 193 10.28 14.23 -3.51
N GLU A 194 11.20 14.24 -4.49
CA GLU A 194 12.16 15.32 -4.77
C GLU A 194 11.44 16.67 -4.93
N GLY A 195 11.48 17.50 -3.89
CA GLY A 195 10.76 18.79 -3.81
C GLY A 195 9.99 19.00 -2.51
N SER A 196 9.95 17.98 -1.65
CA SER A 196 9.35 18.06 -0.32
C SER A 196 10.02 19.07 0.60
N SER A 197 9.19 19.83 1.33
CA SER A 197 9.64 20.79 2.35
C SER A 197 9.79 20.17 3.75
N LEU A 198 9.38 18.91 3.93
CA LEU A 198 9.37 18.23 5.23
C LEU A 198 10.56 17.27 5.33
N SER A 199 11.22 17.25 6.49
CA SER A 199 12.20 16.20 6.76
C SER A 199 11.51 14.86 7.00
N LYS A 200 12.25 13.76 6.83
CA LYS A 200 11.80 12.40 7.14
C LYS A 200 11.23 12.28 8.56
N GLU A 201 11.84 12.95 9.53
CA GLU A 201 11.34 13.03 10.90
C GLU A 201 9.96 13.72 11.00
N GLN A 202 9.73 14.80 10.25
CA GLN A 202 8.43 15.48 10.24
C GLN A 202 7.36 14.61 9.56
N LEU A 203 7.72 13.88 8.51
CA LEU A 203 6.84 12.90 7.88
C LEU A 203 6.52 11.75 8.84
N ALA A 204 7.49 11.24 9.60
CA ALA A 204 7.29 10.18 10.59
C ALA A 204 6.34 10.64 11.71
N GLN A 205 6.51 11.88 12.20
CA GLN A 205 5.59 12.47 13.17
C GLN A 205 4.17 12.65 12.62
N LEU A 206 4.04 13.03 11.34
CA LEU A 206 2.75 13.15 10.67
C LEU A 206 2.08 11.78 10.54
N ALA A 207 2.80 10.78 10.06
CA ALA A 207 2.36 9.39 9.93
C ALA A 207 1.92 8.81 11.28
N THR A 208 2.70 9.05 12.34
CA THR A 208 2.36 8.64 13.71
C THR A 208 1.06 9.26 14.20
N LYS A 209 0.80 10.55 13.91
CA LYS A 209 -0.47 11.21 14.24
C LYS A 209 -1.64 10.57 13.48
N CYS A 210 -1.45 10.27 12.19
CA CYS A 210 -2.47 9.61 11.38
C CYS A 210 -2.78 8.21 11.89
N LYS A 211 -1.76 7.40 12.19
CA LYS A 211 -1.90 6.06 12.76
C LYS A 211 -2.74 6.06 14.03
N LYS A 212 -2.49 7.01 14.95
CA LYS A 212 -3.30 7.15 16.18
C LYS A 212 -4.77 7.41 15.90
N ILE A 213 -5.08 8.21 14.87
CA ILE A 213 -6.46 8.46 14.46
C ILE A 213 -7.08 7.18 13.90
N TYR A 214 -6.38 6.47 13.01
CA TYR A 214 -6.85 5.19 12.46
C TYR A 214 -7.15 4.17 13.57
N GLN A 215 -6.24 4.00 14.53
CA GLN A 215 -6.42 3.10 15.68
C GLN A 215 -7.66 3.48 16.51
N ALA A 216 -7.88 4.77 16.76
CA ALA A 216 -9.04 5.24 17.50
C ALA A 216 -10.36 5.04 16.74
N GLU A 217 -10.35 5.18 15.41
CA GLU A 217 -11.53 4.90 14.59
C GLU A 217 -11.83 3.40 14.51
N PHE A 218 -10.82 2.55 14.34
CA PHE A 218 -11.02 1.10 14.30
C PHE A 218 -11.47 0.53 15.65
N ALA A 219 -10.96 1.05 16.76
CA ALA A 219 -11.45 0.69 18.09
C ALA A 219 -12.93 1.06 18.32
N GLN A 220 -13.41 2.16 17.73
CA GLN A 220 -14.83 2.56 17.80
C GLN A 220 -15.72 1.61 16.98
N MET A 221 -15.23 1.08 15.86
CA MET A 221 -15.97 0.15 15.01
C MET A 221 -16.10 -1.24 15.65
N ASP A 222 -15.09 -1.67 16.40
CA ASP A 222 -15.09 -2.94 17.14
C ASP A 222 -15.99 -2.89 18.40
N SER A 223 -16.01 -1.76 19.09
CA SER A 223 -16.85 -1.54 20.29
C SER A 223 -18.33 -1.27 19.98
N GLY A 224 -18.70 -1.10 18.71
CA GLY A 224 -20.09 -0.90 18.25
C GLY A 224 -21.05 -2.07 18.51
N GLY A 225 -20.53 -3.25 18.89
CA GLY A 225 -21.33 -4.42 19.29
C GLY A 225 -21.90 -4.37 20.72
N LYS A 226 -21.49 -3.40 21.56
CA LYS A 226 -21.98 -3.24 22.93
C LYS A 226 -22.53 -1.84 23.20
N LYS A 227 -23.58 -1.44 22.46
CA LYS A 227 -24.53 -0.43 22.96
C LYS A 227 -25.85 -1.10 23.34
N GLY A 228 -25.75 -1.97 24.34
CA GLY A 228 -26.90 -2.31 25.17
C GLY A 228 -27.29 -1.07 25.96
N ASN A 229 -28.48 -0.56 25.67
CA ASN A 229 -29.15 0.46 26.47
C ASN A 229 -29.39 -0.07 27.89
N GLU A 230 -28.48 0.20 28.82
CA GLU A 230 -28.69 -0.10 30.23
C GLU A 230 -29.74 0.87 30.81
N ARG A 231 -31.01 0.47 30.69
CA ARG A 231 -32.05 0.89 31.63
C ARG A 231 -31.75 0.24 32.99
N PRO A 232 -31.85 0.97 34.11
CA PRO A 232 -31.73 0.35 35.42
C PRO A 232 -33.02 -0.44 35.67
N GLY A 233 -32.91 -1.77 35.66
CA GLY A 233 -34.08 -2.62 35.69
C GLY A 233 -33.79 -4.07 36.03
N LYS A 234 -33.56 -4.31 37.33
CA LYS A 234 -34.05 -5.48 38.07
C LYS A 234 -33.25 -6.79 37.95
N THR A 235 -32.49 -7.01 39.03
CA THR A 235 -32.10 -8.26 39.69
C THR A 235 -32.78 -9.56 39.23
N GLY A 236 -31.95 -10.60 39.01
CA GLY A 236 -32.31 -12.01 38.87
C GLY A 236 -31.38 -12.68 37.86
N ALA A 237 -30.19 -13.16 38.27
CA ALA A 237 -29.95 -14.58 38.58
C ALA A 237 -30.14 -15.49 37.36
N ASP A 238 -29.05 -15.75 36.63
CA ASP A 238 -28.51 -17.09 36.38
C ASP A 238 -27.30 -16.96 35.44
N ASP A 239 -26.12 -17.16 36.03
CA ASP A 239 -24.81 -17.11 35.40
C ASP A 239 -24.47 -18.54 34.98
N ALA A 240 -24.52 -18.83 33.67
CA ALA A 240 -24.01 -20.08 33.10
C ALA A 240 -23.02 -19.70 31.99
N GLN A 241 -21.82 -19.39 32.46
CA GLN A 241 -20.60 -19.28 31.67
C GLN A 241 -20.34 -20.64 30.99
N TYR A 242 -20.50 -20.70 29.67
CA TYR A 242 -20.18 -21.87 28.85
C TYR A 242 -18.66 -21.84 28.60
N ASP A 243 -17.92 -22.63 29.38
CA ASP A 243 -16.47 -22.81 29.25
C ASP A 243 -16.23 -24.01 28.30
N SER A 244 -15.77 -23.74 27.08
CA SER A 244 -15.67 -24.74 26.00
C SER A 244 -14.41 -25.63 26.07
N ASP A 245 -13.97 -26.06 27.26
CA ASP A 245 -12.89 -27.06 27.38
C ASP A 245 -13.14 -28.13 28.47
N ASP A 246 -14.37 -28.29 28.94
CA ASP A 246 -14.70 -29.43 29.80
C ASP A 246 -14.93 -30.69 28.97
N THR A 247 -13.99 -31.65 29.09
CA THR A 247 -14.17 -33.01 28.60
C THR A 247 -15.29 -33.67 29.40
N ILE A 248 -16.46 -33.83 28.77
CA ILE A 248 -17.60 -34.54 29.37
C ILE A 248 -17.28 -36.04 29.39
N GLU A 249 -16.84 -36.54 30.54
CA GLU A 249 -16.74 -37.97 30.81
C GLU A 249 -18.15 -38.55 30.94
N MET A 250 -18.65 -39.17 29.87
CA MET A 250 -19.89 -39.98 29.95
C MET A 250 -19.64 -41.17 30.88
N THR A 251 -20.51 -41.35 31.87
CA THR A 251 -20.43 -42.49 32.77
C THR A 251 -20.85 -43.77 32.05
N GLU A 252 -20.30 -44.91 32.45
CA GLU A 252 -20.58 -46.24 31.86
C GLU A 252 -22.09 -46.55 31.82
N GLU A 253 -22.84 -45.99 32.75
CA GLU A 253 -24.29 -46.13 32.90
C GLU A 253 -25.12 -45.32 31.88
N GLU A 254 -24.62 -44.17 31.39
CA GLU A 254 -25.25 -43.46 30.27
C GLU A 254 -25.02 -44.18 28.93
N ILE A 255 -23.84 -44.78 28.77
CA ILE A 255 -23.50 -45.60 27.59
C ILE A 255 -24.41 -46.83 27.55
N ASP A 256 -24.60 -47.51 28.68
CA ASP A 256 -25.43 -48.71 28.79
C ASP A 256 -26.92 -48.40 28.49
N LEU A 257 -27.41 -47.23 28.92
CA LEU A 257 -28.75 -46.75 28.63
C LEU A 257 -28.96 -46.51 27.13
N ALA A 258 -28.00 -45.86 26.46
CA ALA A 258 -28.04 -45.63 25.02
C ALA A 258 -28.03 -46.96 24.24
N CYS A 259 -27.17 -47.91 24.61
CA CYS A 259 -27.10 -49.22 23.96
C CYS A 259 -28.40 -50.04 24.09
N ARG A 260 -29.09 -49.94 25.22
CA ARG A 260 -30.41 -50.57 25.40
C ARG A 260 -31.48 -49.95 24.53
N GLN A 261 -31.42 -48.63 24.33
CA GLN A 261 -32.38 -47.91 23.51
C GLN A 261 -32.28 -48.26 22.02
N PHE A 262 -31.08 -48.62 21.53
CA PHE A 262 -30.87 -49.13 20.18
C PHE A 262 -31.24 -50.61 19.99
N SER A 263 -31.23 -51.40 21.06
CA SER A 263 -31.58 -52.83 21.01
C SER A 263 -33.09 -53.11 20.99
N GLY A 264 -33.93 -52.06 21.09
CA GLY A 264 -35.40 -52.16 21.06
C GLY A 264 -36.04 -52.10 19.67
N ILE A 265 -35.27 -51.97 18.59
CA ILE A 265 -35.76 -51.87 17.21
C ILE A 265 -35.41 -53.16 16.43
N SER A 266 -35.87 -54.30 16.95
CA SER A 266 -36.05 -55.52 16.15
C SER A 266 -36.98 -56.47 16.88
N SER A 267 -38.27 -56.32 16.62
CA SER A 267 -39.25 -57.39 16.46
C SER A 267 -40.52 -56.81 15.85
#